data_AF-A0A8X6VTR7-F1
#
_entry.id   AF-A0A8X6VTR7-F1
#
_cell.length_a   1.000
_cell.length_b   1.000
_cell.length_c   1.000
_cell.angle_alpha   90.00
_cell.angle_beta   90.00
_cell.angle_gamma   90.00
#
_symmetry.space_group_name_H-M   'P 1'
#
loop_
_entity.id
_entity.type
_entity.pdbx_description
1 polymer ?
#
loop_
_entity_poly.entity_id
_entity_poly.type
_entity_poly.pdbx_seq_one_letter_code
_entity_poly.pdbx_strand_id
1 'polypeptide(L)'
;MEDKEASNSKETQTKKARRVCHYNVDWKLRFVWLNKCDENRKGYCKLCKNSFTVAYDGLKAVTHHAEAKEHKECESAAAMSHRMKSFFTPKGSTQSEKVGITELTEVYHGIKRHISYVPQDCSLKLLFNFYEDSFEDSTSIKERLCEVMNKSRLPWSRVTAYGADNASVNFGVNNSVFQKLKSEENNDIIAAHCNDHIFHNCAKNALKVMPVDVENIVMKVFAEFSCFAKK
;
A
#
# COMPACT_ATOMS: atom_id res chain seq x y z
N MET A 1 -32.35 -76.87 -24.79
CA MET A 1 -31.80 -77.04 -26.15
C MET A 1 -31.86 -75.66 -26.79
N GLU A 2 -30.81 -74.89 -26.99
CA GLU A 2 -29.38 -74.99 -26.71
C GLU A 2 -28.91 -73.53 -26.66
N ASP A 3 -28.20 -73.18 -25.59
CA ASP A 3 -27.54 -71.89 -25.44
C ASP A 3 -26.41 -71.77 -26.48
N LYS A 4 -26.38 -70.66 -27.22
CA LYS A 4 -25.23 -70.28 -28.04
C LYS A 4 -24.39 -69.26 -27.27
N GLU A 5 -23.33 -69.76 -26.63
CA GLU A 5 -22.21 -68.95 -26.17
C GLU A 5 -21.51 -68.31 -27.38
N ALA A 6 -21.50 -66.97 -27.42
CA ALA A 6 -20.61 -66.22 -28.29
C ALA A 6 -19.50 -65.60 -27.44
N SER A 7 -18.32 -66.21 -27.48
CA SER A 7 -17.09 -65.67 -26.91
C SER A 7 -16.75 -64.34 -27.59
N ASN A 8 -16.57 -63.26 -26.81
CA ASN A 8 -15.95 -62.04 -27.31
C ASN A 8 -14.75 -61.69 -26.44
N SER A 9 -13.59 -62.17 -26.87
CA SER A 9 -12.28 -61.84 -26.33
C SER A 9 -11.95 -60.37 -26.63
N LYS A 10 -12.00 -59.50 -25.60
CA LYS A 10 -11.44 -58.15 -25.69
C LYS A 10 -9.93 -58.21 -25.60
N GLU A 11 -9.26 -58.14 -26.75
CA GLU A 11 -7.83 -57.85 -26.81
C GLU A 11 -7.54 -56.48 -26.18
N THR A 12 -6.70 -56.50 -25.13
CA THR A 12 -6.25 -55.28 -24.46
C THR A 12 -5.11 -54.68 -25.28
N GLN A 13 -5.37 -53.59 -26.01
CA GLN A 13 -4.34 -52.85 -26.71
C GLN A 13 -3.30 -52.30 -25.71
N THR A 14 -2.08 -52.81 -25.77
CA THR A 14 -0.94 -52.33 -24.99
C THR A 14 -0.64 -50.87 -25.35
N LYS A 15 -0.77 -49.95 -24.38
CA LYS A 15 -0.43 -48.53 -24.53
C LYS A 15 1.05 -48.39 -24.91
N LYS A 16 1.34 -47.81 -26.08
CA LYS A 16 2.71 -47.48 -26.52
C LYS A 16 3.43 -46.62 -25.47
N ALA A 17 4.66 -46.97 -25.14
CA ALA A 17 5.48 -46.22 -24.19
C ALA A 17 5.65 -44.76 -24.66
N ARG A 18 5.26 -43.80 -23.81
CA ARG A 18 5.37 -42.37 -24.13
C ARG A 18 6.84 -41.93 -24.12
N ARG A 19 7.28 -41.22 -25.16
CA ARG A 19 8.62 -40.63 -25.25
C ARG A 19 8.82 -39.60 -24.13
N VAL A 20 9.89 -39.74 -23.35
CA VAL A 20 10.26 -38.79 -22.30
C VAL A 20 11.08 -37.65 -22.89
N CYS A 21 10.71 -36.42 -22.56
CA CYS A 21 11.35 -35.18 -22.98
C CYS A 21 12.20 -34.58 -21.86
N HIS A 22 13.20 -33.78 -22.22
CA HIS A 22 14.08 -33.07 -21.30
C HIS A 22 14.03 -31.57 -21.55
N TYR A 23 14.38 -30.78 -20.54
CA TYR A 23 14.53 -29.34 -20.65
C TYR A 23 15.51 -28.98 -21.76
N ASN A 24 15.10 -28.12 -22.69
CA ASN A 24 15.98 -27.56 -23.71
C ASN A 24 16.30 -26.09 -23.37
N VAL A 25 17.58 -25.75 -23.36
CA VAL A 25 18.10 -24.41 -23.08
C VAL A 25 17.62 -23.40 -24.12
N ASP A 26 17.45 -23.81 -25.37
CA ASP A 26 17.02 -22.93 -26.47
C ASP A 26 15.61 -22.38 -26.26
N TRP A 27 14.78 -23.04 -25.45
CA TRP A 27 13.46 -22.53 -25.09
C TRP A 27 13.53 -21.18 -24.37
N LYS A 28 14.65 -20.84 -23.73
CA LYS A 28 14.87 -19.52 -23.10
C LYS A 28 14.86 -18.37 -24.10
N LEU A 29 15.25 -18.63 -25.35
CA LEU A 29 15.26 -17.60 -26.39
C LEU A 29 13.83 -17.13 -26.71
N ARG A 30 12.85 -18.04 -26.60
CA ARG A 30 11.43 -17.75 -26.82
C ARG A 30 10.68 -17.42 -25.53
N PHE A 31 11.11 -17.98 -24.40
CA PHE A 31 10.48 -17.82 -23.09
C PHE A 31 11.50 -17.33 -22.07
N VAL A 32 11.72 -16.01 -22.02
CA VAL A 32 12.74 -15.38 -21.15
C VAL A 32 12.52 -15.61 -19.64
N TRP A 33 11.27 -15.90 -19.25
CA TRP A 33 10.87 -16.24 -17.89
C TRP A 33 11.21 -17.69 -17.50
N LEU A 34 11.55 -18.55 -18.45
CA LEU A 34 11.78 -19.98 -18.22
C LEU A 34 13.24 -20.25 -17.78
N ASN A 35 13.39 -21.03 -16.73
CA ASN A 35 14.66 -21.52 -16.22
C ASN A 35 14.67 -23.05 -16.16
N LYS A 36 15.90 -23.59 -16.16
CA LYS A 36 16.16 -25.00 -15.85
C LYS A 36 15.93 -25.22 -14.34
N CYS A 37 15.30 -26.34 -13.99
CA CYS A 37 15.21 -26.83 -12.61
C CYS A 37 16.28 -27.92 -12.38
N ASP A 38 16.59 -28.24 -11.12
CA ASP A 38 17.65 -29.22 -10.77
C ASP A 38 17.43 -30.58 -11.44
N GLU A 39 16.17 -30.96 -11.65
CA GLU A 39 15.80 -32.08 -12.49
C GLU A 39 15.72 -31.67 -13.97
N ASN A 40 16.47 -32.35 -14.84
CA ASN A 40 16.43 -32.17 -16.31
C ASN A 40 15.04 -32.39 -16.96
N ARG A 41 14.04 -32.77 -16.18
CA ARG A 41 12.66 -33.08 -16.61
C ARG A 41 11.64 -32.03 -16.17
N LYS A 42 12.07 -30.96 -15.49
CA LYS A 42 11.22 -29.86 -15.03
C LYS A 42 11.69 -28.52 -15.58
N GLY A 43 10.74 -27.66 -15.90
CA GLY A 43 10.95 -26.24 -16.16
C GLY A 43 10.54 -25.42 -14.93
N TYR A 44 11.21 -24.30 -14.69
CA TYR A 44 10.87 -23.35 -13.64
C TYR A 44 10.47 -22.00 -14.24
N CYS A 45 9.32 -21.47 -13.86
CA CYS A 45 8.89 -20.12 -14.27
C CYS A 45 9.28 -19.10 -13.21
N LYS A 46 10.06 -18.08 -13.59
CA LYS A 46 10.46 -16.99 -12.70
C LYS A 46 9.30 -16.06 -12.31
N LEU A 47 8.29 -15.95 -13.17
CA LEU A 47 7.13 -15.08 -12.94
C LEU A 47 6.15 -15.73 -11.97
N CYS A 48 5.78 -16.98 -12.24
CA CYS A 48 4.83 -17.76 -11.42
C CYS A 48 5.49 -18.39 -10.18
N LYS A 49 6.82 -18.35 -10.08
CA LYS A 49 7.62 -19.00 -9.04
C LYS A 49 7.32 -20.50 -8.85
N ASN A 50 6.86 -21.16 -9.91
CA ASN A 50 6.44 -22.57 -9.87
C ASN A 50 7.26 -23.42 -10.84
N SER A 51 7.45 -24.70 -10.50
CA SER A 51 8.06 -25.71 -11.36
C SER A 51 6.97 -26.59 -11.97
N PHE A 52 7.13 -26.96 -13.24
CA PHE A 52 6.23 -27.87 -13.93
C PHE A 52 7.01 -28.91 -14.74
N THR A 53 6.42 -30.08 -14.93
CA THR A 53 7.07 -31.17 -15.67
C THR A 53 7.05 -30.91 -17.17
N VAL A 54 8.18 -31.11 -17.82
CA VAL A 54 8.30 -31.15 -19.29
C VAL A 54 8.53 -32.58 -19.79
N ALA A 55 8.55 -33.56 -18.88
CA ALA A 55 8.89 -34.95 -19.18
C ALA A 55 7.98 -35.59 -20.23
N TYR A 56 6.69 -35.23 -20.27
CA TYR A 56 5.72 -35.91 -21.12
C TYR A 56 5.33 -35.08 -22.35
N ASP A 57 5.18 -33.77 -22.18
CA ASP A 57 4.68 -32.87 -23.22
C ASP A 57 5.75 -31.90 -23.77
N GLY A 58 6.96 -31.91 -23.21
CA GLY A 58 8.10 -31.14 -23.69
C GLY A 58 7.77 -29.66 -23.88
N LEU A 59 8.04 -29.13 -25.08
CA LEU A 59 7.73 -27.75 -25.46
C LEU A 59 6.24 -27.42 -25.33
N LYS A 60 5.33 -28.38 -25.55
CA LYS A 60 3.89 -28.14 -25.40
C LYS A 60 3.51 -27.82 -23.97
N ALA A 61 4.18 -28.41 -22.96
CA ALA A 61 3.98 -28.04 -21.57
C ALA A 61 4.38 -26.58 -21.31
N VAL A 62 5.48 -26.12 -21.92
CA VAL A 62 5.95 -24.73 -21.79
C VAL A 62 4.98 -23.76 -22.45
N THR A 63 4.52 -24.05 -23.67
CA THR A 63 3.53 -23.22 -24.37
C THR A 63 2.21 -23.19 -23.62
N HIS A 64 1.73 -24.34 -23.13
CA HIS A 64 0.50 -24.39 -22.34
C HIS A 64 0.63 -23.56 -21.06
N HIS A 65 1.76 -23.64 -20.35
CA HIS A 65 2.02 -22.78 -19.20
C HIS A 65 1.98 -21.29 -19.60
N ALA A 66 2.62 -20.91 -20.71
CA ALA A 66 2.63 -19.54 -21.22
C ALA A 66 1.22 -19.01 -21.55
N GLU A 67 0.35 -19.88 -22.06
CA GLU A 67 -1.02 -19.53 -22.45
C GLU A 67 -2.02 -19.57 -21.29
N ALA A 68 -1.65 -20.22 -20.18
CA ALA A 68 -2.48 -20.35 -18.99
C ALA A 68 -2.83 -18.98 -18.39
N LYS A 69 -4.06 -18.87 -17.88
CA LYS A 69 -4.58 -17.64 -17.27
C LYS A 69 -3.67 -17.12 -16.16
N GLU A 70 -3.25 -18.02 -15.26
CA GLU A 70 -2.37 -17.69 -14.12
C GLU A 70 -1.05 -17.06 -14.58
N HIS A 71 -0.40 -17.61 -15.62
CA HIS A 71 0.86 -17.08 -16.13
C HIS A 71 0.67 -15.70 -16.77
N LYS A 72 -0.40 -15.50 -17.56
CA LYS A 72 -0.71 -14.19 -18.17
C LYS A 72 -0.98 -13.11 -17.12
N GLU A 73 -1.64 -13.49 -16.02
CA GLU A 73 -1.85 -12.59 -14.87
C GLU A 73 -0.53 -12.24 -14.19
N CYS A 74 0.34 -13.22 -13.93
CA CYS A 74 1.68 -12.98 -13.39
C CYS A 74 2.56 -12.14 -14.31
N GLU A 75 2.49 -12.35 -15.63
CA GLU A 75 3.25 -11.59 -16.63
C GLU A 75 2.77 -10.14 -16.71
N SER A 76 1.45 -9.93 -16.70
CA SER A 76 0.85 -8.59 -16.65
C SER A 76 1.23 -7.87 -15.35
N ALA A 77 1.19 -8.57 -14.21
CA ALA A 77 1.59 -8.02 -12.91
C ALA A 77 3.09 -7.65 -12.89
N ALA A 78 3.96 -8.48 -13.46
CA ALA A 78 5.39 -8.20 -13.54
C ALA A 78 5.71 -7.02 -14.47
N ALA A 79 4.97 -6.83 -15.56
CA ALA A 79 5.12 -5.67 -16.45
C ALA A 79 4.65 -4.36 -15.80
N MET A 80 3.63 -4.42 -14.93
CA MET A 80 3.09 -3.27 -14.21
C MET A 80 3.83 -2.94 -12.90
N SER A 81 4.69 -3.84 -12.42
CA SER A 81 5.42 -3.65 -11.16
C SER A 81 6.70 -2.85 -11.39
N HIS A 82 6.75 -1.62 -10.85
CA HIS A 82 8.00 -0.88 -10.74
C HIS A 82 8.86 -1.43 -9.59
N ARG A 83 10.16 -1.64 -9.82
CA ARG A 83 11.08 -2.11 -8.78
C ARG A 83 11.13 -1.10 -7.64
N MET A 84 11.05 -1.55 -6.38
CA MET A 84 11.03 -0.66 -5.21
C MET A 84 12.17 0.40 -5.16
N LYS A 85 13.31 0.10 -5.78
CA LYS A 85 14.43 1.06 -5.95
C LYS A 85 14.08 2.31 -6.75
N SER A 86 13.02 2.31 -7.57
CA SER A 86 12.58 3.50 -8.31
C SER A 86 11.76 4.48 -7.46
N PHE A 87 11.28 4.06 -6.29
CA PHE A 87 10.51 4.92 -5.37
C PHE A 87 11.42 5.73 -4.44
N PHE A 88 12.62 5.23 -4.14
CA PHE A 88 13.61 5.99 -3.42
C PHE A 88 14.23 7.03 -4.35
N THR A 89 14.15 8.28 -3.94
CA THR A 89 14.73 9.40 -4.68
C THR A 89 16.24 9.18 -4.81
N PRO A 90 16.78 9.08 -6.04
CA PRO A 90 18.22 8.96 -6.21
C PRO A 90 18.92 10.16 -5.59
N LYS A 91 20.01 9.91 -4.86
CA LYS A 91 20.86 10.98 -4.31
C LYS A 91 21.30 11.90 -5.45
N GLY A 92 21.08 13.21 -5.29
CA GLY A 92 21.44 14.22 -6.29
C GLY A 92 20.47 14.33 -7.48
N SER A 93 19.27 13.74 -7.40
CA SER A 93 18.22 13.99 -8.40
C SER A 93 17.50 15.31 -8.15
N THR A 94 16.88 15.87 -9.19
CA THR A 94 16.06 17.10 -9.12
C THR A 94 14.97 17.04 -8.06
N GLN A 95 14.45 15.84 -7.76
CA GLN A 95 13.45 15.68 -6.72
C GLN A 95 14.06 15.75 -5.31
N SER A 96 15.27 15.24 -5.12
CA SER A 96 16.04 15.42 -3.88
C SER A 96 16.36 16.90 -3.64
N GLU A 97 16.67 17.64 -4.70
CA GLU A 97 16.91 19.08 -4.64
C GLU A 97 15.62 19.84 -4.27
N LYS A 98 14.47 19.48 -4.86
CA LYS A 98 13.17 20.06 -4.51
C LYS A 98 12.80 19.85 -3.04
N VAL A 99 13.07 18.67 -2.50
CA VAL A 99 12.87 18.38 -1.07
C VAL A 99 13.76 19.30 -0.23
N GLY A 100 15.07 19.36 -0.53
CA GLY A 100 16.00 20.24 0.17
C GLY A 100 15.62 21.73 0.08
N ILE A 101 15.13 22.20 -1.08
CA ILE A 101 14.62 23.57 -1.25
C ILE A 101 13.39 23.79 -0.38
N THR A 102 12.50 22.82 -0.27
CA THR A 102 11.29 22.92 0.56
C THR A 102 11.64 23.06 2.03
N GLU A 103 12.52 22.18 2.53
CA GLU A 103 13.01 22.22 3.91
C GLU A 103 13.72 23.55 4.22
N LEU A 104 14.60 24.01 3.32
CA LEU A 104 15.25 25.33 3.45
C LEU A 104 14.25 26.48 3.44
N THR A 105 13.20 26.38 2.63
CA THR A 105 12.14 27.39 2.55
C THR A 105 11.34 27.45 3.84
N GLU A 106 11.10 26.31 4.50
CA GLU A 106 10.42 26.23 5.78
C GLU A 106 11.25 26.89 6.91
N VAL A 107 12.55 26.59 6.97
CA VAL A 107 13.49 27.24 7.89
C VAL A 107 13.54 28.76 7.64
N TYR A 108 13.67 29.16 6.37
CA TYR A 108 13.67 30.58 6.00
C TYR A 108 12.36 31.27 6.36
N HIS A 109 11.21 30.61 6.17
CA HIS A 109 9.90 31.14 6.54
C HIS A 109 9.81 31.38 8.06
N GLY A 110 10.30 30.44 8.86
CA GLY A 110 10.41 30.58 10.32
C GLY A 110 11.22 31.81 10.73
N ILE A 111 12.42 31.97 10.15
CA ILE A 111 13.31 33.13 10.40
C ILE A 111 12.64 34.44 9.98
N LYS A 112 12.05 34.49 8.77
CA LYS A 112 11.39 35.69 8.23
C LYS A 112 10.18 36.12 9.07
N ARG A 113 9.49 35.17 9.70
CA ARG A 113 8.35 35.42 10.59
C ARG A 113 8.75 35.64 12.04
N HIS A 114 10.06 35.71 12.35
CA HIS A 114 10.59 35.84 13.71
C HIS A 114 10.09 34.75 14.67
N ILE A 115 9.81 33.55 14.14
CA ILE A 115 9.45 32.40 14.95
C ILE A 115 10.75 31.83 15.53
N SER A 116 10.85 31.81 16.86
CA SER A 116 12.02 31.25 17.55
C SER A 116 12.14 29.74 17.29
N TYR A 117 13.38 29.24 17.20
CA TYR A 117 13.67 27.82 17.06
C TYR A 117 13.12 26.98 18.23
N VAL A 118 12.97 27.56 19.42
CA VAL A 118 12.50 26.86 20.61
C VAL A 118 11.03 26.41 20.48
N PRO A 119 10.07 27.25 20.05
CA PRO A 119 8.71 26.79 19.72
C PRO A 119 8.67 25.73 18.62
N GLN A 120 9.50 25.85 17.58
CA GLN A 120 9.55 24.85 16.50
C GLN A 120 10.05 23.47 16.98
N ASP A 121 11.09 23.45 17.81
CA ASP A 121 11.60 22.23 18.46
C ASP A 121 10.59 21.66 19.49
N CYS A 122 9.87 22.54 20.21
CA CYS A 122 8.79 22.14 21.10
C CYS A 122 7.63 21.47 20.36
N SER A 123 7.24 21.99 19.18
CA SER A 123 6.22 21.37 18.32
C SER A 123 6.61 19.95 17.89
N LEU A 124 7.89 19.71 17.58
CA LEU A 124 8.42 18.39 17.25
C LEU A 124 8.45 17.44 18.46
N LYS A 125 8.67 17.94 19.68
CA LYS A 125 8.61 17.14 20.91
C LYS A 125 7.18 16.77 21.31
N LEU A 126 6.22 17.67 21.07
CA LEU A 126 4.78 17.42 21.27
C LEU A 126 4.26 16.32 20.33
N LEU A 127 4.79 16.22 19.12
CA LEU A 127 4.49 15.15 18.17
C LEU A 127 4.78 13.74 18.71
N PHE A 128 5.64 13.58 19.72
CA PHE A 128 5.96 12.28 20.33
C PHE A 128 5.11 11.94 21.56
N ASN A 129 4.33 12.88 22.10
CA ASN A 129 3.43 12.62 23.22
C ASN A 129 2.02 12.34 22.71
N PHE A 130 1.84 11.17 22.11
CA PHE A 130 0.52 10.68 21.74
C PHE A 130 -0.31 10.41 23.00
N TYR A 131 -1.51 11.01 23.07
CA TYR A 131 -2.53 10.64 24.02
C TYR A 131 -3.54 9.75 23.31
N GLU A 132 -3.51 8.46 23.64
CA GLU A 132 -4.58 7.53 23.26
C GLU A 132 -5.70 7.63 24.29
N ASP A 133 -6.91 7.88 23.81
CA ASP A 133 -8.14 7.80 24.59
C ASP A 133 -9.10 6.86 23.87
N SER A 134 -9.84 6.06 24.63
CA SER A 134 -10.81 5.11 24.09
C SER A 134 -12.07 5.83 23.57
N PHE A 135 -12.29 7.08 23.98
CA PHE A 135 -13.46 7.87 23.64
C PHE A 135 -13.08 9.12 22.85
N GLU A 136 -13.42 9.10 21.56
CA GLU A 136 -13.08 10.16 20.60
C GLU A 136 -14.29 11.07 20.30
N ASP A 137 -15.29 11.17 21.17
CA ASP A 137 -16.37 12.13 21.00
C ASP A 137 -15.95 13.55 21.43
N SER A 138 -16.70 14.54 20.98
CA SER A 138 -16.33 15.94 21.18
C SER A 138 -16.35 16.38 22.65
N THR A 139 -17.07 15.68 23.53
CA THR A 139 -17.07 15.97 24.97
C THR A 139 -15.77 15.44 25.59
N SER A 140 -15.45 14.16 25.37
CA SER A 140 -14.24 13.54 25.92
C SER A 140 -12.98 14.25 25.45
N ILE A 141 -12.90 14.64 24.18
CA ILE A 141 -11.77 15.43 23.66
C ILE A 141 -11.68 16.79 24.37
N LYS A 142 -12.80 17.49 24.55
CA LYS A 142 -12.82 18.80 25.24
C LYS A 142 -12.39 18.67 26.70
N GLU A 143 -12.92 17.69 27.42
CA GLU A 143 -12.56 17.41 28.82
C GLU A 143 -11.07 17.13 28.93
N ARG A 144 -10.54 16.30 28.03
CA ARG A 144 -9.12 15.98 28.01
C ARG A 144 -8.24 17.19 27.76
N LEU A 145 -8.62 18.06 26.81
CA LEU A 145 -7.94 19.32 26.58
C LEU A 145 -7.93 20.20 27.83
N CYS A 146 -9.07 20.31 28.53
CA CYS A 146 -9.17 21.07 29.77
C CYS A 146 -8.27 20.51 30.88
N GLU A 147 -8.21 19.19 31.03
CA GLU A 147 -7.28 18.55 31.97
C GLU A 147 -5.82 18.88 31.67
N VAL A 148 -5.41 18.81 30.40
CA VAL A 148 -4.04 19.10 29.98
C VAL A 148 -3.70 20.59 30.20
N MET A 149 -4.62 21.49 29.88
CA MET A 149 -4.47 22.93 30.11
C MET A 149 -4.32 23.25 31.60
N ASN A 150 -5.15 22.63 32.44
CA ASN A 150 -5.09 22.77 33.91
C ASN A 150 -3.78 22.24 34.49
N LYS A 151 -3.36 21.03 34.09
CA LYS A 151 -2.07 20.43 34.50
C LYS A 151 -0.89 21.30 34.09
N SER A 152 -0.97 21.90 32.91
CA SER A 152 0.07 22.79 32.36
C SER A 152 -0.01 24.23 32.89
N ARG A 153 -1.02 24.55 33.71
CA ARG A 153 -1.29 25.89 34.25
C ARG A 153 -1.43 26.95 33.14
N LEU A 154 -2.00 26.57 32.00
CA LEU A 154 -2.26 27.46 30.87
C LEU A 154 -3.71 27.94 30.94
N PRO A 155 -3.96 29.26 31.03
CA PRO A 155 -5.32 29.77 31.06
C PRO A 155 -5.93 29.80 29.65
N TRP A 156 -7.19 29.40 29.53
CA TRP A 156 -7.96 29.45 28.27
C TRP A 156 -8.08 30.86 27.69
N SER A 157 -8.05 31.90 28.52
CA SER A 157 -8.05 33.30 28.08
C SER A 157 -6.85 33.70 27.22
N ARG A 158 -5.77 32.90 27.21
CA ARG A 158 -4.60 33.11 26.34
C ARG A 158 -4.60 32.22 25.10
N VAL A 159 -5.59 31.35 24.95
CA VAL A 159 -5.73 30.50 23.77
C VAL A 159 -6.45 31.29 22.69
N THR A 160 -5.78 31.56 21.58
CA THR A 160 -6.32 32.36 20.48
C THR A 160 -7.03 31.53 19.42
N ALA A 161 -6.66 30.26 19.28
CA ALA A 161 -7.21 29.40 18.23
C ALA A 161 -7.20 27.92 18.65
N TYR A 162 -8.15 27.16 18.11
CA TYR A 162 -8.20 25.71 18.19
C TYR A 162 -7.91 25.12 16.81
N GLY A 163 -6.82 24.32 16.74
CA GLY A 163 -6.32 23.70 15.52
C GLY A 163 -6.60 22.21 15.46
N ALA A 164 -7.34 21.74 14.45
CA ALA A 164 -7.65 20.31 14.28
C ALA A 164 -8.04 19.97 12.83
N ASP A 165 -8.21 18.68 12.53
CA ASP A 165 -8.78 18.26 11.25
C ASP A 165 -10.24 18.72 11.08
N ASN A 166 -10.74 18.73 9.84
CA ASN A 166 -12.07 19.29 9.55
C ASN A 166 -13.21 18.28 9.82
N ALA A 167 -12.97 17.25 10.63
CA ALA A 167 -14.00 16.30 10.99
C ALA A 167 -15.13 16.98 11.77
N SER A 168 -16.34 16.45 11.66
CA SER A 168 -17.53 16.99 12.34
C SER A 168 -17.38 16.98 13.87
N VAL A 169 -16.61 16.04 14.43
CA VAL A 169 -16.30 16.02 15.86
C VAL A 169 -15.55 17.29 16.29
N ASN A 170 -14.67 17.83 15.46
CA ASN A 170 -13.85 18.99 15.78
C ASN A 170 -14.55 20.31 15.44
N PHE A 171 -15.23 20.39 14.30
CA PHE A 171 -15.82 21.65 13.78
C PHE A 171 -17.29 21.56 13.33
N GLY A 172 -18.02 20.52 13.70
CA GLY A 172 -19.46 20.43 13.47
C GLY A 172 -20.24 21.60 14.07
N VAL A 173 -21.34 21.97 13.43
CA VAL A 173 -22.12 23.19 13.75
C VAL A 173 -22.71 23.18 15.16
N ASN A 174 -23.24 22.02 15.60
CA ASN A 174 -24.04 21.95 16.83
C ASN A 174 -23.30 21.31 18.00
N ASN A 175 -22.51 20.26 17.76
CA ASN A 175 -21.89 19.45 18.82
C ASN A 175 -20.46 19.06 18.44
N SER A 176 -19.55 20.01 18.58
CA SER A 176 -18.14 19.82 18.27
C SER A 176 -17.23 20.36 19.35
N VAL A 177 -15.97 19.93 19.33
CA VAL A 177 -14.95 20.39 20.29
C VAL A 177 -14.84 21.91 20.21
N PHE A 178 -14.77 22.47 19.00
CA PHE A 178 -14.70 23.91 18.81
C PHE A 178 -15.89 24.65 19.43
N GLN A 179 -17.13 24.20 19.18
CA GLN A 179 -18.32 24.86 19.72
C GLN A 179 -18.32 24.85 21.25
N LYS A 180 -17.96 23.71 21.86
CA LYS A 180 -17.87 23.58 23.32
C LYS A 180 -16.79 24.47 23.92
N LEU A 181 -15.58 24.46 23.34
CA LEU A 181 -14.49 25.33 23.78
C LEU A 181 -14.89 26.81 23.67
N LYS A 182 -15.57 27.18 22.59
CA LYS A 182 -16.02 28.55 22.38
C LYS A 182 -17.10 28.98 23.39
N SER A 183 -18.08 28.12 23.66
CA SER A 183 -19.17 28.46 24.58
C SER A 183 -18.77 28.39 26.06
N GLU A 184 -17.89 27.46 26.43
CA GLU A 184 -17.61 27.14 27.84
C GLU A 184 -16.27 27.68 28.34
N GLU A 185 -15.24 27.78 27.48
CA GLU A 185 -13.87 28.07 27.91
C GLU A 185 -13.36 29.45 27.44
N ASN A 186 -13.57 29.79 26.16
CA ASN A 186 -13.16 31.07 25.60
C ASN A 186 -13.97 31.43 24.34
N ASN A 187 -14.86 32.41 24.44
CA ASN A 187 -15.70 32.87 23.33
C ASN A 187 -14.92 33.55 22.18
N ASP A 188 -13.71 34.02 22.44
CA ASP A 188 -12.86 34.69 21.44
C ASP A 188 -11.97 33.72 20.66
N ILE A 189 -12.05 32.41 20.95
CA ILE A 189 -11.26 31.40 20.24
C ILE A 189 -11.68 31.29 18.76
N ILE A 190 -10.69 31.27 17.87
CA ILE A 190 -10.88 31.17 16.42
C ILE A 190 -10.70 29.71 15.96
N ALA A 191 -11.51 29.28 14.99
CA ALA A 191 -11.37 27.98 14.35
C ALA A 191 -10.17 27.99 13.39
N ALA A 192 -9.13 27.21 13.69
CA ALA A 192 -7.98 27.01 12.82
C ALA A 192 -8.06 25.62 12.16
N HIS A 193 -8.72 25.55 11.01
CA HIS A 193 -8.83 24.30 10.25
C HIS A 193 -7.47 23.75 9.79
N CYS A 194 -7.36 22.43 9.65
CA CYS A 194 -6.13 21.78 9.19
C CYS A 194 -5.99 21.87 7.66
N ASN A 195 -4.90 22.50 7.20
CA ASN A 195 -4.57 22.58 5.77
C ASN A 195 -4.27 21.20 5.17
N ASP A 196 -3.66 20.30 5.93
CA ASP A 196 -3.33 18.95 5.44
C ASP A 196 -4.58 18.15 5.12
N HIS A 197 -5.66 18.34 5.88
CA HIS A 197 -6.96 17.75 5.57
C HIS A 197 -7.53 18.29 4.25
N ILE A 198 -7.34 19.57 3.96
CA ILE A 198 -7.73 20.19 2.68
C ILE A 198 -6.93 19.58 1.52
N PHE A 199 -5.61 19.47 1.66
CA PHE A 199 -4.76 18.84 0.65
C PHE A 199 -5.08 17.35 0.47
N HIS A 200 -5.31 16.61 1.55
CA HIS A 200 -5.73 15.22 1.52
C HIS A 200 -7.05 15.06 0.77
N ASN A 201 -8.06 15.89 1.07
CA ASN A 201 -9.35 15.84 0.37
C ASN A 201 -9.24 16.23 -1.10
N CYS A 202 -8.39 17.20 -1.43
CA CYS A 202 -8.07 17.55 -2.82
C CYS A 202 -7.49 16.33 -3.56
N ALA A 203 -6.45 15.72 -3.00
CA ALA A 203 -5.83 14.52 -3.55
C ALA A 203 -6.86 13.37 -3.67
N LYS A 204 -7.62 13.08 -2.60
CA LYS A 204 -8.66 12.05 -2.60
C LYS A 204 -9.67 12.23 -3.72
N ASN A 205 -10.18 13.45 -3.92
CA ASN A 205 -11.14 13.73 -4.99
C ASN A 205 -10.50 13.69 -6.38
N ALA A 206 -9.25 14.15 -6.52
CA ALA A 206 -8.49 14.00 -7.76
C ALA A 206 -8.27 12.52 -8.10
N LEU A 207 -7.91 11.69 -7.12
CA LEU A 207 -7.72 10.25 -7.29
C LEU A 207 -9.02 9.54 -7.71
N LYS A 208 -10.18 9.94 -7.18
CA LYS A 208 -11.50 9.39 -7.57
C LYS A 208 -11.84 9.60 -9.05
N VAL A 209 -11.34 10.68 -9.66
CA VAL A 209 -11.59 10.97 -11.09
C VAL A 209 -10.50 10.42 -12.00
N MET A 210 -9.43 9.84 -11.44
CA MET A 210 -8.42 9.22 -12.28
C MET A 210 -8.96 7.93 -12.90
N PRO A 211 -8.62 7.63 -14.16
CA PRO A 211 -9.04 6.42 -14.86
C PRO A 211 -8.35 5.14 -14.33
N VAL A 212 -7.53 5.28 -13.30
CA VAL A 212 -6.71 4.23 -12.71
C VAL A 212 -7.19 3.99 -11.29
N ASP A 213 -7.45 2.73 -10.96
CA ASP A 213 -7.86 2.28 -9.63
C ASP A 213 -6.65 2.26 -8.68
N VAL A 214 -6.34 3.42 -8.11
CA VAL A 214 -5.18 3.62 -7.23
C VAL A 214 -5.29 2.82 -5.94
N GLU A 215 -6.49 2.66 -5.38
CA GLU A 215 -6.71 1.88 -4.17
C GLU A 215 -6.33 0.41 -4.39
N ASN A 216 -6.74 -0.17 -5.52
CA ASN A 216 -6.37 -1.52 -5.90
C ASN A 216 -4.87 -1.67 -6.19
N ILE A 217 -4.22 -0.66 -6.75
CA ILE A 217 -2.76 -0.64 -6.90
C ILE A 217 -2.09 -0.68 -5.51
N VAL A 218 -2.50 0.18 -4.59
CA VAL A 218 -1.93 0.26 -3.23
C VAL A 218 -2.18 -1.04 -2.46
N MET A 219 -3.40 -1.60 -2.54
CA MET A 219 -3.74 -2.87 -1.88
C MET A 219 -2.93 -4.05 -2.43
N LYS A 220 -2.69 -4.11 -3.74
CA LYS A 220 -1.82 -5.13 -4.35
C LYS A 220 -0.37 -5.00 -3.89
N VAL A 221 0.15 -3.77 -3.83
CA VAL A 221 1.50 -3.49 -3.31
C VAL A 221 1.60 -3.91 -1.84
N PHE A 222 0.62 -3.54 -1.01
CA PHE A 222 0.58 -3.92 0.40
C PHE A 222 0.48 -5.44 0.59
N ALA A 223 -0.39 -6.12 -0.16
CA ALA A 223 -0.55 -7.57 -0.07
C ALA A 223 0.74 -8.32 -0.40
N GLU A 224 1.47 -7.88 -1.43
CA GLU A 224 2.78 -8.45 -1.78
C GLU A 224 3.75 -8.29 -0.59
N PHE A 225 3.89 -7.10 -0.02
CA PHE A 225 4.81 -6.86 1.09
C PHE A 225 4.41 -7.52 2.42
N SER A 226 3.11 -7.58 2.72
CA SER A 226 2.56 -8.23 3.92
C SER A 226 2.84 -9.74 3.92
N CYS A 227 2.84 -10.38 2.74
CA CYS A 227 3.22 -11.78 2.60
C CYS A 227 4.72 -12.03 2.88
N PHE A 228 5.59 -11.04 2.63
CA PHE A 228 7.03 -11.16 2.90
C PHE A 228 7.43 -10.81 4.33
N ALA A 229 6.60 -10.05 5.07
CA ALA A 229 6.88 -9.65 6.45
C ALA A 229 6.62 -10.76 7.49
N LYS A 230 5.97 -11.87 7.12
CA LYS A 230 5.65 -13.00 8.01
C LYS A 230 6.76 -14.07 8.10
N LYS A 231 8.04 -13.69 8.05
CA LYS A 231 9.17 -14.60 8.24
C LYS A 231 9.98 -14.24 9.48
#